data_AF-A0A6L2QBB9-F1
#
_entry.id   AF-A0A6L2QBB9-F1
#
_cell.length_a   1.000
_cell.length_b   1.000
_cell.length_c   1.000
_cell.angle_alpha   90.00
_cell.angle_beta   90.00
_cell.angle_gamma   90.00
#
_symmetry.space_group_name_H-M   'P 1'
#
loop_
_entity.id
_entity.type
_entity.pdbx_description
1 polymer ?
#
loop_
_entity_poly.entity_id
_entity_poly.type
_entity_poly.pdbx_seq_one_letter_code
_entity_poly.pdbx_strand_id
1 'polypeptide(L)'
;MLSLILAATLISVASAQTCAYSSICADHTMCKYPTTGYGANCLTPVYSGVTSAADKQAALDAHNNVRKKIAKGQETRGTSGPQPTAANMRKLVWDEELATVAQRWANQCTFQHDTCRSVARFYVGQNLYISYTKGVTPSGQQNWTVAVQAWYDEVKDFNKNNVSPF
;
A
#
# COMPACT_ATOMS: atom_id res chain seq x y z
N MET A 1 27.01 47.17 -46.95
CA MET A 1 26.94 45.76 -46.51
C MET A 1 26.09 45.73 -45.26
N LEU A 2 24.83 45.30 -45.36
CA LEU A 2 23.92 45.15 -44.21
C LEU A 2 24.00 43.70 -43.74
N SER A 3 24.52 43.47 -42.53
CA SER A 3 24.58 42.13 -41.92
C SER A 3 23.22 41.75 -41.34
N LEU A 4 22.63 40.68 -41.86
CA LEU A 4 21.48 40.00 -41.24
C LEU A 4 21.99 39.18 -40.05
N ILE A 5 21.48 39.45 -38.84
CA ILE A 5 21.70 38.62 -37.66
C ILE A 5 20.57 37.59 -37.59
N LEU A 6 20.89 36.33 -37.87
CA LEU A 6 19.95 35.21 -37.76
C LEU A 6 19.94 34.72 -36.29
N ALA A 7 18.91 35.10 -35.53
CA ALA A 7 18.73 34.59 -34.17
C ALA A 7 18.12 33.19 -34.22
N ALA A 8 18.94 32.15 -33.98
CA ALA A 8 18.47 30.79 -33.84
C ALA A 8 17.84 30.60 -32.45
N THR A 9 16.52 30.51 -32.37
CA THR A 9 15.81 30.15 -31.15
C THR A 9 15.92 28.63 -30.93
N LEU A 10 16.64 28.23 -29.89
CA LEU A 10 16.65 26.84 -29.42
C LEU A 10 15.29 26.53 -28.78
N ILE A 11 14.41 25.86 -29.52
CA ILE A 11 13.17 25.31 -28.98
C ILE A 11 13.56 24.09 -28.11
N SER A 12 13.59 24.26 -26.80
CA SER A 12 13.67 23.14 -25.87
C SER A 12 12.32 22.42 -25.87
N VAL A 13 12.24 21.31 -26.59
CA VAL A 13 11.08 20.42 -26.51
C VAL A 13 11.14 19.75 -25.14
N ALA A 14 10.38 20.26 -24.17
CA ALA A 14 10.21 19.59 -22.89
C ALA A 14 9.51 18.25 -23.15
N SER A 15 10.24 17.14 -23.07
CA SER A 15 9.60 15.82 -23.10
C SER A 15 8.69 15.74 -21.88
N ALA A 16 7.38 15.70 -22.08
CA ALA A 16 6.46 15.33 -21.01
C ALA A 16 6.90 13.96 -20.51
N GLN A 17 7.44 13.89 -19.29
CA GLN A 17 7.84 12.64 -18.68
C GLN A 17 6.60 11.76 -18.57
N THR A 18 6.43 10.81 -19.49
CA THR A 18 5.30 9.91 -19.49
C THR A 18 5.40 9.03 -18.25
N CYS A 19 4.38 9.04 -17.40
CA CYS A 19 4.34 8.20 -16.21
C CYS A 19 4.34 6.71 -16.62
N ALA A 20 5.22 5.91 -15.99
CA ALA A 20 5.36 4.49 -16.30
C ALA A 20 4.10 3.64 -16.06
N TYR A 21 3.16 4.14 -15.26
CA TYR A 21 1.90 3.46 -14.91
C TYR A 21 0.70 3.93 -15.74
N SER A 22 0.90 4.86 -16.67
CA SER A 22 -0.18 5.44 -17.49
C SER A 22 -0.85 4.42 -18.41
N SER A 23 -0.17 3.31 -18.75
CA SER A 23 -0.74 2.20 -19.53
C SER A 23 -1.70 1.33 -18.72
N ILE A 24 -1.66 1.41 -17.39
CA ILE A 24 -2.54 0.64 -16.49
C ILE A 24 -3.85 1.39 -16.29
N CYS A 25 -3.77 2.68 -15.97
CA CYS A 25 -4.90 3.58 -15.78
C CYS A 25 -4.42 5.04 -15.79
N ALA A 26 -5.28 5.96 -16.23
CA ALA A 26 -4.92 7.37 -16.39
C ALA A 26 -4.65 8.08 -15.04
N ASP A 27 -5.33 7.66 -13.98
CA ASP A 27 -5.28 8.26 -12.65
C ASP A 27 -4.47 7.44 -11.64
N HIS A 28 -3.57 6.57 -12.12
CA HIS A 28 -2.73 5.75 -11.25
C HIS A 28 -2.02 6.59 -10.17
N THR A 29 -1.94 6.09 -8.94
CA THR A 29 -1.32 6.81 -7.80
C THR A 29 0.06 7.36 -8.12
N MET A 30 0.90 6.57 -8.78
CA MET A 30 2.26 6.99 -9.18
C MET A 30 2.26 8.09 -10.26
N CYS A 31 1.20 8.22 -11.05
CA CYS A 31 1.05 9.27 -12.06
C CYS A 31 0.43 10.53 -11.47
N LYS A 32 -0.57 10.37 -10.60
CA LYS A 32 -1.22 11.46 -9.89
C LYS A 32 -0.28 12.16 -8.92
N TYR A 33 0.62 11.41 -8.30
CA TYR A 33 1.62 11.90 -7.35
C TYR A 33 3.03 11.52 -7.83
N PRO A 34 3.61 12.26 -8.80
CA PRO A 34 4.88 11.87 -9.41
C PRO A 34 6.08 12.03 -8.47
N THR A 35 5.99 12.91 -7.47
CA THR A 35 7.06 13.17 -6.50
C THR A 35 6.84 12.42 -5.19
N THR A 36 7.90 12.19 -4.42
CA THR A 36 7.85 11.51 -3.10
C THR A 36 7.39 12.44 -1.98
N GLY A 37 7.05 13.69 -2.31
CA GLY A 37 6.61 14.69 -1.35
C GLY A 37 5.30 14.32 -0.67
N TYR A 38 5.01 15.05 0.41
CA TYR A 38 3.79 14.87 1.17
C TYR A 38 2.66 15.75 0.63
N GLY A 39 1.44 15.22 0.64
CA GLY A 39 0.24 15.96 0.33
C GLY A 39 -0.08 17.00 1.42
N ALA A 40 -0.94 17.96 1.08
CA ALA A 40 -1.32 19.06 1.98
C ALA A 40 -1.95 18.60 3.31
N ASN A 41 -2.51 17.38 3.35
CA ASN A 41 -3.13 16.80 4.54
C ASN A 41 -2.12 16.26 5.56
N CYS A 42 -0.83 16.21 5.22
CA CYS A 42 0.18 15.55 6.05
C CYS A 42 0.76 16.40 7.20
N LEU A 43 0.25 17.61 7.45
CA LEU A 43 0.77 18.55 8.46
C LEU A 43 2.32 18.56 8.47
N THR A 44 2.94 18.13 9.57
CA THR A 44 4.39 17.93 9.69
C THR A 44 4.68 16.44 9.91
N PRO A 45 5.10 15.71 8.86
CA PRO A 45 5.51 14.31 9.00
C PRO A 45 6.73 14.17 9.90
N VAL A 46 6.66 13.30 10.89
CA VAL A 46 7.78 13.00 11.79
C VAL A 46 8.54 11.75 11.34
N TYR A 47 7.83 10.76 10.81
CA TYR A 47 8.37 9.52 10.25
C TYR A 47 7.59 9.13 9.01
N SER A 48 8.24 8.39 8.11
CA SER A 48 7.61 7.90 6.88
C SER A 48 8.37 6.70 6.34
N GLY A 49 7.65 5.84 5.64
CA GLY A 49 8.24 4.67 4.99
C GLY A 49 8.31 3.44 5.89
N VAL A 50 8.36 2.29 5.22
CA VAL A 50 8.76 0.99 5.78
C VAL A 50 10.15 0.69 5.23
N THR A 51 11.18 1.24 5.87
CA THR A 51 12.53 1.31 5.26
C THR A 51 13.46 0.20 5.72
N SER A 52 13.34 -0.24 6.97
CA SER A 52 14.23 -1.27 7.52
C SER A 52 13.76 -2.69 7.18
N ALA A 53 14.72 -3.61 7.00
CA ALA A 53 14.41 -5.03 6.77
C ALA A 53 13.61 -5.64 7.94
N ALA A 54 13.89 -5.22 9.17
CA ALA A 54 13.16 -5.67 10.36
C ALA A 54 11.68 -5.22 10.32
N ASP A 55 11.42 -4.00 9.87
CA ASP A 55 10.05 -3.45 9.80
C ASP A 55 9.24 -4.14 8.69
N LYS A 56 9.86 -4.36 7.51
CA LYS A 56 9.28 -5.16 6.43
C LYS A 56 8.97 -6.59 6.88
N GLN A 57 9.89 -7.22 7.61
CA GLN A 57 9.72 -8.57 8.13
C GLN A 57 8.60 -8.62 9.18
N ALA A 58 8.49 -7.63 10.08
CA ALA A 58 7.41 -7.54 11.05
C ALA A 58 6.04 -7.46 10.37
N ALA A 59 5.91 -6.67 9.30
CA ALA A 59 4.69 -6.62 8.49
C ALA A 59 4.34 -7.97 7.87
N LEU A 60 5.33 -8.65 7.27
CA LEU A 60 5.13 -9.99 6.70
C LEU A 60 4.77 -11.04 7.75
N ASP A 61 5.44 -11.04 8.89
CA ASP A 61 5.22 -12.00 9.97
C ASP A 61 3.81 -11.85 10.55
N ALA A 62 3.36 -10.62 10.78
CA ALA A 62 2.00 -10.34 11.25
C ALA A 62 0.95 -10.97 10.31
N HIS A 63 1.07 -10.75 8.99
CA HIS A 63 0.15 -11.35 8.01
C HIS A 63 0.29 -12.87 7.92
N ASN A 64 1.52 -13.38 7.85
CA ASN A 64 1.77 -14.80 7.67
C ASN A 64 1.36 -15.62 8.90
N ASN A 65 1.41 -15.03 10.10
CA ASN A 65 0.94 -15.68 11.32
C ASN A 65 -0.58 -15.89 11.31
N VAL A 66 -1.37 -14.87 10.94
CA VAL A 66 -2.83 -15.03 10.84
C VAL A 66 -3.24 -15.97 9.69
N ARG A 67 -2.55 -15.89 8.54
CA ARG A 67 -2.75 -16.83 7.41
C ARG A 67 -2.47 -18.27 7.80
N LYS A 68 -1.38 -18.51 8.54
CA LYS A 68 -1.02 -19.83 9.08
C LYS A 68 -2.06 -20.33 10.09
N LYS A 69 -2.57 -19.47 10.97
CA LYS A 69 -3.61 -19.82 11.95
C LYS A 69 -4.88 -20.32 11.24
N ILE A 70 -5.38 -19.59 10.25
CA ILE A 70 -6.53 -20.00 9.45
C ILE A 70 -6.24 -21.31 8.71
N ALA A 71 -5.10 -21.40 8.02
CA ALA A 71 -4.77 -22.58 7.23
C ALA A 71 -4.76 -23.87 8.05
N LYS A 72 -4.36 -23.78 9.33
CA LYS A 72 -4.36 -24.89 10.29
C LYS A 72 -5.73 -25.18 10.92
N GLY A 73 -6.78 -24.42 10.59
CA GLY A 73 -8.11 -24.55 11.20
C GLY A 73 -8.15 -24.10 12.66
N GLN A 74 -7.26 -23.19 13.05
CA GLN A 74 -7.13 -22.71 14.44
C GLN A 74 -7.92 -21.42 14.71
N GLU A 75 -8.64 -20.88 13.73
CA GLU A 75 -9.52 -19.73 13.91
C GLU A 75 -10.94 -20.19 14.23
N THR A 76 -11.32 -20.06 15.49
CA THR A 76 -12.60 -20.52 16.02
C THR A 76 -13.72 -19.50 15.88
N ARG A 77 -13.40 -18.25 15.51
CA ARG A 77 -14.37 -17.15 15.36
C ARG A 77 -14.99 -17.13 13.96
N GLY A 78 -16.21 -16.58 13.89
CA GLY A 78 -17.00 -16.41 12.67
C GLY A 78 -18.49 -16.48 12.98
N THR A 79 -19.32 -15.83 12.17
CA THR A 79 -20.79 -15.78 12.39
C THR A 79 -21.47 -17.14 12.22
N SER A 80 -20.81 -18.07 11.51
CA SER A 80 -21.28 -19.43 11.23
C SER A 80 -20.37 -20.50 11.87
N GLY A 81 -19.65 -20.14 12.93
CA GLY A 81 -18.66 -20.98 13.61
C GLY A 81 -17.22 -20.80 13.08
N PRO A 82 -16.32 -21.75 13.39
CA PRO A 82 -14.91 -21.70 12.99
C PRO A 82 -14.70 -21.56 11.48
N GLN A 83 -13.60 -20.91 11.10
CA GLN A 83 -13.19 -20.80 9.70
C GLN A 83 -12.60 -22.13 9.19
N PRO A 84 -12.82 -22.49 7.91
CA PRO A 84 -12.29 -23.72 7.34
C PRO A 84 -10.76 -23.69 7.25
N THR A 85 -10.16 -24.87 7.19
CA THR A 85 -8.74 -25.02 6.86
C THR A 85 -8.48 -24.59 5.40
N ALA A 86 -7.22 -24.33 5.06
CA ALA A 86 -6.84 -23.96 3.71
C ALA A 86 -5.66 -24.79 3.22
N ALA A 87 -5.88 -25.58 2.17
CA ALA A 87 -4.87 -26.47 1.60
C ALA A 87 -3.76 -25.73 0.80
N ASN A 88 -4.05 -24.53 0.28
CA ASN A 88 -3.14 -23.77 -0.58
C ASN A 88 -2.91 -22.32 -0.10
N MET A 89 -2.86 -22.11 1.22
CA MET A 89 -2.58 -20.79 1.81
C MET A 89 -1.07 -20.51 1.82
N ARG A 90 -0.55 -19.89 0.75
CA ARG A 90 0.89 -19.58 0.60
C ARG A 90 1.33 -18.44 1.52
N LYS A 91 2.62 -18.43 1.91
CA LYS A 91 3.21 -17.28 2.60
C LYS A 91 3.28 -16.08 1.66
N LEU A 92 2.99 -14.90 2.19
CA LEU A 92 3.28 -13.63 1.54
C LEU A 92 4.78 -13.35 1.59
N VAL A 93 5.25 -12.67 0.56
CA VAL A 93 6.62 -12.15 0.42
C VAL A 93 6.54 -10.65 0.21
N TRP A 94 7.59 -9.92 0.61
CA TRP A 94 7.63 -8.48 0.42
C TRP A 94 7.82 -8.15 -1.06
N ASP A 95 7.15 -7.10 -1.53
CA ASP A 95 7.25 -6.60 -2.89
C ASP A 95 7.52 -5.10 -2.87
N GLU A 96 8.69 -4.70 -3.38
CA GLU A 96 9.14 -3.31 -3.33
C GLU A 96 8.34 -2.38 -4.24
N GLU A 97 7.78 -2.89 -5.35
CA GLU A 97 6.94 -2.10 -6.24
C GLU A 97 5.62 -1.77 -5.53
N LEU A 98 4.98 -2.78 -4.92
CA LEU A 98 3.75 -2.58 -4.13
C LEU A 98 3.99 -1.64 -2.95
N ALA A 99 5.10 -1.81 -2.23
CA ALA A 99 5.47 -0.93 -1.13
C ALA A 99 5.67 0.52 -1.58
N THR A 100 6.28 0.73 -2.75
CA THR A 100 6.50 2.07 -3.31
C THR A 100 5.17 2.74 -3.69
N VAL A 101 4.26 2.02 -4.33
CA VAL A 101 2.93 2.53 -4.68
C VAL A 101 2.13 2.83 -3.41
N ALA A 102 2.13 1.91 -2.43
CA ALA A 102 1.45 2.09 -1.15
C ALA A 102 2.00 3.29 -0.37
N GLN A 103 3.33 3.47 -0.32
CA GLN A 103 3.94 4.62 0.35
C GLN A 103 3.60 5.93 -0.37
N ARG A 104 3.50 5.91 -1.71
CA ARG A 104 3.08 7.08 -2.48
C ARG A 104 1.68 7.54 -2.07
N TRP A 105 0.77 6.60 -1.86
CA TRP A 105 -0.57 6.90 -1.37
C TRP A 105 -0.58 7.33 0.10
N ALA A 106 0.18 6.65 0.97
CA ALA A 106 0.29 7.01 2.38
C ALA A 106 0.82 8.44 2.58
N ASN A 107 1.74 8.90 1.71
CA ASN A 107 2.26 10.27 1.71
C ASN A 107 1.20 11.33 1.39
N GLN A 108 -0.04 10.96 1.06
CA GLN A 108 -1.13 11.92 0.86
C GLN A 108 -1.93 12.17 2.14
N CYS A 109 -1.68 11.40 3.22
CA CYS A 109 -2.33 11.49 4.52
C CYS A 109 -3.85 11.64 4.45
N THR A 110 -4.46 10.91 3.50
CA THR A 110 -5.89 10.92 3.27
C THR A 110 -6.40 9.50 3.50
N PHE A 111 -7.21 9.31 4.55
CA PHE A 111 -7.68 7.99 4.96
C PHE A 111 -8.85 7.50 4.11
N GLN A 112 -8.55 7.11 2.88
CA GLN A 112 -9.46 6.48 1.93
C GLN A 112 -8.66 5.64 0.94
N HIS A 113 -9.33 4.80 0.16
CA HIS A 113 -8.65 4.07 -0.91
C HIS A 113 -8.32 5.00 -2.08
N ASP A 114 -7.14 4.87 -2.66
CA ASP A 114 -6.84 5.43 -3.98
C ASP A 114 -7.69 4.76 -5.08
N THR A 115 -7.77 5.40 -6.23
CA THR A 115 -8.60 4.92 -7.34
C THR A 115 -7.92 3.82 -8.14
N CYS A 116 -6.61 3.91 -8.36
CA CYS A 116 -5.86 2.93 -9.13
C CYS A 116 -4.41 2.77 -8.66
N ARG A 117 -4.04 1.51 -8.34
CA ARG A 117 -2.75 1.12 -7.74
C ARG A 117 -2.16 -0.18 -8.30
N SER A 118 -2.78 -0.72 -9.34
CA SER A 118 -2.37 -1.99 -9.93
C SER A 118 -0.99 -1.87 -10.55
N VAL A 119 -0.22 -2.94 -10.49
CA VAL A 119 1.06 -3.04 -11.19
C VAL A 119 0.87 -3.79 -12.51
N ALA A 120 1.84 -3.71 -13.42
CA ALA A 120 1.74 -4.39 -14.72
C ALA A 120 1.53 -5.90 -14.59
N ARG A 121 1.96 -6.48 -13.47
CA ARG A 121 1.91 -7.93 -13.20
C ARG A 121 0.51 -8.43 -12.83
N PHE A 122 -0.30 -7.62 -12.15
CA PHE A 122 -1.62 -8.04 -11.64
C PHE A 122 -2.40 -6.88 -10.99
N TYR A 123 -3.71 -7.10 -10.80
CA TYR A 123 -4.55 -6.26 -9.96
C TYR A 123 -4.08 -6.26 -8.50
N VAL A 124 -4.12 -5.09 -7.85
CA VAL A 124 -3.63 -4.90 -6.48
C VAL A 124 -4.76 -4.44 -5.54
N GLY A 125 -5.05 -5.26 -4.54
CA GLY A 125 -5.92 -4.91 -3.40
C GLY A 125 -5.24 -3.95 -2.41
N GLN A 126 -5.99 -3.48 -1.41
CA GLN A 126 -5.45 -2.55 -0.40
C GLN A 126 -6.22 -2.67 0.92
N ASN A 127 -5.49 -2.65 2.03
CA ASN A 127 -6.03 -2.41 3.36
C ASN A 127 -5.49 -1.07 3.88
N LEU A 128 -6.28 -0.38 4.72
CA LEU A 128 -5.92 0.91 5.32
C LEU A 128 -6.07 0.84 6.83
N TYR A 129 -5.12 1.43 7.55
CA TYR A 129 -5.16 1.52 9.01
C TYR A 129 -4.73 2.92 9.44
N ILE A 130 -5.42 3.47 10.44
CA ILE A 130 -5.09 4.75 11.07
C ILE A 130 -5.30 4.63 12.57
N SER A 131 -4.42 5.26 13.35
CA SER A 131 -4.53 5.34 14.80
C SER A 131 -4.12 6.73 15.27
N TYR A 132 -4.73 7.18 16.35
CA TYR A 132 -4.48 8.49 16.95
C TYR A 132 -3.92 8.32 18.36
N THR A 133 -2.94 9.13 18.73
CA THR A 133 -2.38 9.18 20.09
C THR A 133 -2.26 10.63 20.55
N LYS A 134 -2.26 10.86 21.86
CA LYS A 134 -2.12 12.18 22.47
C LYS A 134 -0.90 12.18 23.39
N GLY A 135 0.01 13.15 23.21
CA GLY A 135 1.16 13.33 24.10
C GLY A 135 2.29 12.31 23.94
N VAL A 136 2.25 11.49 22.90
CA VAL A 136 3.31 10.52 22.58
C VAL A 136 3.85 10.85 21.19
N THR A 137 5.15 11.12 21.09
CA THR A 137 5.85 11.13 19.81
C THR A 137 6.12 9.68 19.43
N PRO A 138 5.61 9.17 18.30
CA PRO A 138 5.90 7.82 17.85
C PRO A 138 7.42 7.60 17.74
N SER A 139 7.92 6.39 17.98
CA SER A 139 9.36 6.08 17.83
C SER A 139 9.80 5.89 16.37
N GLY A 140 8.89 6.09 15.42
CA GLY A 140 9.08 5.76 14.01
C GLY A 140 8.90 4.28 13.68
N GLN A 141 8.78 3.41 14.68
CA GLN A 141 8.47 1.99 14.48
C GLN A 141 6.97 1.78 14.44
N GLN A 142 6.48 1.25 13.30
CA GLN A 142 5.07 0.94 13.15
C GLN A 142 4.76 -0.38 13.86
N ASN A 143 3.63 -0.42 14.57
CA ASN A 143 3.17 -1.66 15.18
C ASN A 143 2.30 -2.45 14.18
N TRP A 144 2.95 -3.16 13.27
CA TRP A 144 2.27 -3.96 12.24
C TRP A 144 1.35 -5.02 12.81
N THR A 145 1.71 -5.62 13.95
CA THR A 145 0.86 -6.61 14.62
C THR A 145 -0.49 -6.00 14.98
N VAL A 146 -0.52 -4.77 15.51
CA VAL A 146 -1.78 -4.09 15.85
C VAL A 146 -2.61 -3.79 14.60
N ALA A 147 -2.00 -3.25 13.55
CA ALA A 147 -2.73 -2.91 12.31
C ALA A 147 -3.31 -4.17 11.64
N VAL A 148 -2.50 -5.23 11.50
CA VAL A 148 -2.94 -6.50 10.90
C VAL A 148 -3.97 -7.19 11.77
N GLN A 149 -3.81 -7.16 13.10
CA GLN A 149 -4.80 -7.74 14.01
C GLN A 149 -6.13 -7.01 13.93
N ALA A 150 -6.13 -5.68 13.79
CA ALA A 150 -7.36 -4.89 13.62
C ALA A 150 -8.15 -5.32 12.37
N TRP A 151 -7.48 -5.50 11.22
CA TRP A 151 -8.13 -6.05 10.02
C TRP A 151 -8.54 -7.51 10.22
N TYR A 152 -7.71 -8.32 10.87
CA TYR A 152 -7.98 -9.73 11.07
C TYR A 152 -9.16 -9.98 12.03
N ASP A 153 -9.41 -9.09 12.99
CA ASP A 153 -10.51 -9.22 13.95
C ASP A 153 -11.89 -9.11 13.30
N GLU A 154 -11.99 -8.63 12.05
CA GLU A 154 -13.19 -8.72 11.21
C GLU A 154 -13.63 -10.17 10.97
N VAL A 155 -12.74 -11.16 11.14
CA VAL A 155 -13.06 -12.59 10.99
C VAL A 155 -14.21 -13.04 11.89
N LYS A 156 -14.44 -12.36 13.03
CA LYS A 156 -15.56 -12.65 13.93
C LYS A 156 -16.92 -12.44 13.24
N ASP A 157 -16.98 -11.53 12.28
CA ASP A 157 -18.17 -11.14 11.53
C ASP A 157 -18.27 -11.91 10.19
N PHE A 158 -17.24 -12.68 9.84
CA PHE A 158 -17.16 -13.40 8.58
C PHE A 158 -17.90 -14.75 8.62
N ASN A 159 -18.75 -14.98 7.62
CA ASN A 159 -19.45 -16.25 7.42
C ASN A 159 -18.57 -17.20 6.61
N LYS A 160 -18.26 -18.36 7.19
CA LYS A 160 -17.39 -19.38 6.60
C LYS A 160 -17.87 -19.90 5.25
N ASN A 161 -19.19 -19.84 4.99
CA ASN A 161 -19.80 -20.28 3.74
C ASN A 161 -19.49 -19.35 2.56
N ASN A 162 -18.85 -18.19 2.81
CA ASN A 162 -18.35 -17.31 1.76
C ASN A 162 -17.00 -17.76 1.19
N VAL A 163 -16.39 -18.82 1.74
CA VAL A 163 -15.12 -19.39 1.24
C VAL A 163 -15.42 -20.52 0.25
N SER A 164 -15.35 -20.25 -1.04
CA SER A 164 -15.31 -21.28 -2.09
C SER A 164 -13.89 -21.87 -2.17
N PRO A 165 -13.67 -23.20 -2.20
CA PRO A 165 -14.49 -24.23 -2.84
C PRO A 165 -15.21 -25.20 -1.88
N PHE A 166 -15.53 -24.80 -0.64
CA PHE A 166 -16.21 -25.67 0.33
C PHE A 166 -17.72 -25.46 0.35
#